data_AF-A0A8T6F345-F1
#
_entry.id   AF-A0A8T6F345-F1
#
_cell.length_a   1.000
_cell.length_b   1.000
_cell.length_c   1.000
_cell.angle_alpha   90.00
_cell.angle_beta   90.00
_cell.angle_gamma   90.00
#
_symmetry.space_group_name_H-M   'P 1'
#
loop_
_entity.id
_entity.type
_entity.pdbx_description
1 polymer ?
#
loop_
_entity_poly.entity_id
_entity_poly.type
_entity_poly.pdbx_seq_one_letter_code
_entity_poly.pdbx_strand_id
1 'polypeptide(L)'
;MGTTTLAVRSLAIAVLGGAALVSLSALRDWLGDWAALFWTCATMFFPWVAGMAAGHRIGVNAPAKLTGAAIGVIVVIVPLYAFAAMPLRDAPVNGDWWMLAGPFAVLGAVLGGMALPVGVRVRSARRRAEA
;
A
#
# COMPACT_ATOMS: atom_id res chain seq x y z
N MET A 1 -2.17 -19.64 -24.71
CA MET A 1 -1.69 -18.73 -23.64
C MET A 1 -2.84 -17.95 -22.94
N GLY A 2 -4.10 -18.44 -22.93
CA GLY A 2 -5.26 -17.54 -22.79
C GLY A 2 -6.15 -17.60 -21.54
N THR A 3 -6.19 -18.69 -20.76
CA THR A 3 -7.21 -18.85 -19.69
C THR A 3 -6.64 -18.92 -18.28
N THR A 4 -5.54 -19.65 -18.09
CA THR A 4 -4.84 -19.77 -16.79
C THR A 4 -4.31 -18.42 -16.29
N THR A 5 -3.82 -17.57 -17.19
CA THR A 5 -3.31 -16.24 -16.83
C THR A 5 -4.43 -15.29 -16.41
N LEU A 6 -5.63 -15.44 -16.97
CA LEU A 6 -6.80 -14.64 -16.60
C LEU A 6 -7.31 -15.07 -15.22
N ALA A 7 -7.46 -16.37 -14.98
CA ALA A 7 -7.92 -16.93 -13.71
C ALA A 7 -7.01 -16.52 -12.54
N VAL A 8 -5.69 -16.58 -12.72
CA VAL A 8 -4.71 -16.17 -11.70
C VAL A 8 -4.81 -14.67 -11.40
N ARG A 9 -5.02 -13.82 -12.42
CA ARG A 9 -5.20 -12.37 -12.22
C ARG A 9 -6.50 -12.07 -11.46
N SER A 10 -7.61 -12.70 -11.87
CA SER A 10 -8.90 -12.53 -11.20
C SER A 10 -8.85 -12.99 -9.74
N LEU A 11 -8.19 -14.13 -9.47
CA LEU A 11 -7.97 -14.62 -8.11
C LEU A 11 -7.14 -13.63 -7.28
N ALA A 12 -6.04 -13.12 -7.84
CA ALA A 12 -5.20 -12.13 -7.15
C ALA A 12 -5.99 -10.84 -6.83
N ILE A 13 -6.82 -10.36 -7.76
CA ILE A 13 -7.69 -9.20 -7.55
C ILE A 13 -8.72 -9.48 -6.45
N ALA A 14 -9.35 -10.66 -6.47
CA ALA A 14 -10.33 -11.04 -5.45
C ALA A 14 -9.70 -11.13 -4.04
N VAL A 15 -8.51 -11.72 -3.94
CA VAL A 15 -7.75 -11.79 -2.67
C VAL A 15 -7.37 -10.40 -2.17
N LEU A 16 -6.90 -9.52 -3.07
CA LEU A 16 -6.57 -8.13 -2.72
C LEU A 16 -7.80 -7.33 -2.28
N GLY A 17 -8.92 -7.48 -2.99
CA GLY A 17 -10.19 -6.85 -2.63
C GLY A 17 -10.70 -7.34 -1.27
N GLY A 18 -10.62 -8.65 -1.01
CA GLY A 18 -10.97 -9.24 0.29
C GLY A 18 -10.09 -8.72 1.42
N ALA A 19 -8.77 -8.69 1.22
CA ALA A 19 -7.82 -8.14 2.19
C ALA A 19 -8.08 -6.65 2.49
N ALA A 20 -8.44 -5.87 1.46
CA ALA A 20 -8.81 -4.46 1.62
C ALA A 20 -10.12 -4.29 2.40
N LEU A 21 -11.13 -5.14 2.17
CA LEU A 21 -12.39 -5.10 2.93
C LEU A 21 -12.19 -5.47 4.41
N VAL A 22 -11.41 -6.51 4.71
CA VAL A 22 -11.05 -6.88 6.08
C VAL A 22 -10.27 -5.75 6.78
N SER A 23 -9.37 -5.11 6.03
CA SER A 23 -8.60 -3.96 6.51
C SER A 23 -9.49 -2.75 6.79
N LEU A 24 -10.45 -2.47 5.91
CA LEU A 24 -11.44 -1.39 6.10
C LEU A 24 -12.34 -1.66 7.29
N SER A 25 -12.84 -2.89 7.50
CA SER A 25 -13.64 -3.19 8.69
C SER A 25 -12.84 -3.01 9.97
N ALA A 26 -11.58 -3.41 9.99
CA ALA A 26 -10.71 -3.22 11.16
C ALA A 26 -10.39 -1.75 11.44
N LEU A 27 -10.19 -0.93 10.39
CA LEU A 27 -9.87 0.50 10.53
C LEU A 27 -11.10 1.36 10.79
N ARG A 28 -12.28 0.98 10.27
CA ARG A 28 -13.52 1.74 10.40
C ARG A 28 -13.87 2.01 11.86
N ASP A 29 -13.74 0.98 12.68
CA ASP A 29 -14.06 1.06 14.11
C ASP A 29 -13.03 1.92 14.89
N TRP A 30 -11.84 2.12 14.33
CA TRP A 30 -10.73 2.84 14.96
C TRP A 30 -10.60 4.31 14.54
N LEU A 31 -10.72 4.58 13.24
CA LEU A 31 -10.39 5.86 12.62
C LEU A 31 -11.60 6.50 11.94
N GLY A 32 -12.70 5.75 11.80
CA GLY A 32 -13.85 6.13 10.99
C GLY A 32 -13.63 5.86 9.50
N ASP A 33 -14.74 5.85 8.75
CA ASP A 33 -14.78 5.45 7.35
C ASP A 33 -13.83 6.25 6.44
N TRP A 34 -13.78 7.57 6.62
CA TRP A 34 -12.98 8.46 5.77
C TRP A 34 -11.48 8.32 5.99
N ALA A 35 -11.04 8.25 7.25
CA ALA A 35 -9.61 8.12 7.55
C ALA A 35 -9.08 6.73 7.17
N ALA A 36 -9.89 5.66 7.31
CA ALA A 36 -9.56 4.32 6.85
C ALA A 36 -9.36 4.26 5.32
N LEU A 37 -10.24 4.92 4.56
CA LEU A 37 -10.12 5.07 3.11
C LEU A 37 -8.86 5.85 2.73
N PHE A 38 -8.65 7.02 3.34
CA PHE A 38 -7.45 7.84 3.10
C PHE A 38 -6.16 7.06 3.39
N TRP A 39 -6.15 6.29 4.47
CA TRP A 39 -5.01 5.46 4.84
C TRP A 39 -4.72 4.41 3.77
N THR A 40 -5.74 3.69 3.32
CA THR A 40 -5.60 2.66 2.29
C THR A 40 -5.11 3.29 0.98
N CYS A 41 -5.67 4.43 0.59
CA CYS A 41 -5.22 5.18 -0.59
C CYS A 41 -3.76 5.65 -0.46
N ALA A 42 -3.33 6.09 0.71
CA ALA A 42 -1.95 6.53 0.96
C ALA A 42 -0.93 5.42 0.67
N THR A 43 -1.25 4.16 1.02
CA THR A 43 -0.37 3.01 0.77
C THR A 43 -0.09 2.75 -0.71
N MET A 44 -0.95 3.23 -1.61
CA MET A 44 -0.75 3.16 -3.06
C MET A 44 -0.16 4.47 -3.60
N PHE A 45 -0.65 5.60 -3.11
CA PHE A 45 -0.29 6.92 -3.61
C PHE A 45 1.19 7.24 -3.40
N PHE A 46 1.71 7.08 -2.18
CA PHE A 46 3.09 7.45 -1.87
C PHE A 46 4.13 6.61 -2.63
N PRO A 47 4.02 5.26 -2.71
CA PRO A 47 4.92 4.46 -3.54
C PRO A 47 4.82 4.83 -5.04
N TRP A 48 3.62 5.12 -5.55
CA TRP A 48 3.44 5.56 -6.94
C TRP A 48 4.12 6.90 -7.23
N VAL A 49 3.92 7.92 -6.38
CA VAL A 49 4.59 9.22 -6.50
C VAL A 49 6.11 9.07 -6.39
N ALA A 50 6.60 8.26 -5.45
CA ALA A 50 8.02 7.95 -5.34
C ALA A 50 8.57 7.31 -6.63
N GLY A 51 7.80 6.42 -7.26
CA GLY A 51 8.11 5.87 -8.57
C GLY A 51 8.20 6.92 -9.67
N MET A 52 7.27 7.89 -9.70
CA MET A 52 7.33 8.98 -10.68
C MET A 52 8.53 9.91 -10.47
N ALA A 53 8.89 10.20 -9.21
CA ALA A 53 9.98 11.11 -8.87
C ALA A 53 11.35 10.47 -9.10
N ALA A 54 11.54 9.24 -8.61
CA ALA A 54 12.84 8.56 -8.58
C ALA A 54 13.00 7.47 -9.65
N GLY A 55 12.00 7.22 -10.49
CA GLY A 55 11.95 6.05 -11.38
C GLY A 55 13.12 5.91 -12.36
N HIS A 56 13.77 7.01 -12.73
CA HIS A 56 14.96 6.99 -13.57
C HIS A 56 16.17 6.30 -12.91
N ARG A 57 16.23 6.26 -11.57
CA ARG A 57 17.32 5.63 -10.80
C ARG A 57 17.01 4.19 -10.40
N ILE A 58 15.73 3.86 -10.24
CA ILE A 58 15.29 2.61 -9.62
C ILE A 58 14.90 1.56 -10.69
N GLY A 59 14.47 2.01 -11.87
CA GLY A 59 13.97 1.11 -12.92
C GLY A 59 12.67 0.39 -12.50
N VAL A 60 12.32 -0.69 -13.22
CA VAL A 60 11.07 -1.46 -13.00
C VAL A 60 11.30 -2.88 -12.51
N ASN A 61 12.52 -3.16 -12.06
CA ASN A 61 13.00 -4.51 -11.75
C ASN A 61 12.66 -4.92 -10.30
N ALA A 62 13.11 -6.11 -9.86
CA ALA A 62 12.90 -6.60 -8.50
C ALA A 62 13.28 -5.58 -7.38
N PRO A 63 14.35 -4.78 -7.51
CA PRO A 63 14.67 -3.73 -6.53
C PRO A 63 13.59 -2.65 -6.42
N ALA A 64 12.90 -2.32 -7.51
CA ALA A 64 11.80 -1.35 -7.51
C ALA A 64 10.59 -1.87 -6.75
N LYS A 65 10.28 -3.16 -6.89
CA LYS A 65 9.18 -3.81 -6.14
C LYS A 65 9.50 -3.86 -4.65
N LEU A 66 10.73 -4.22 -4.27
CA LEU A 66 11.19 -4.21 -2.89
C LEU A 66 11.16 -2.81 -2.28
N THR A 67 11.63 -1.81 -3.02
CA THR A 67 11.59 -0.40 -2.58
C THR A 67 10.16 0.08 -2.40
N GLY A 68 9.29 -0.21 -3.37
CA GLY A 68 7.87 0.11 -3.28
C GLY A 68 7.20 -0.57 -2.08
N ALA A 69 7.52 -1.84 -1.83
CA ALA A 69 7.02 -2.58 -0.69
C ALA A 69 7.47 -1.95 0.63
N ALA A 70 8.75 -1.58 0.76
CA ALA A 70 9.26 -0.90 1.94
C ALA A 70 8.55 0.44 2.18
N ILE A 71 8.35 1.26 1.14
CA ILE A 71 7.62 2.53 1.28
C ILE A 71 6.18 2.27 1.72
N GLY A 72 5.49 1.30 1.11
CA GLY A 72 4.12 0.95 1.49
C GLY A 72 4.01 0.47 2.93
N VAL A 73 4.95 -0.36 3.41
CA VAL A 73 5.04 -0.77 4.83
C VAL A 73 5.24 0.45 5.74
N ILE A 74 6.18 1.34 5.40
CA ILE A 74 6.48 2.53 6.22
C ILE A 74 5.26 3.44 6.34
N VAL A 75 4.57 3.71 5.21
CA VAL A 75 3.35 4.55 5.16
C VAL A 75 2.24 3.98 6.03
N VAL A 76 2.23 2.68 6.26
CA VAL A 76 1.27 2.00 7.11
C VAL A 76 1.71 1.96 8.57
N ILE A 77 2.96 1.61 8.85
CA ILE A 77 3.43 1.41 10.22
C ILE A 77 3.64 2.74 10.95
N VAL A 78 4.18 3.76 10.27
CA VAL A 78 4.53 5.03 10.92
C VAL A 78 3.30 5.73 11.52
N PRO A 79 2.16 5.88 10.81
CA PRO A 79 1.01 6.51 11.41
C PRO A 79 0.37 5.62 12.48
N LEU A 80 0.43 4.27 12.37
CA LEU A 80 -0.02 3.36 13.44
C LEU A 80 0.74 3.62 14.75
N TYR A 81 2.07 3.77 14.67
CA TYR A 81 2.89 4.13 15.83
C TYR A 81 2.60 5.54 16.35
N ALA A 82 2.39 6.51 15.45
CA ALA A 82 2.04 7.86 15.85
C ALA A 82 0.69 7.91 16.59
N PHE A 83 -0.30 7.15 16.13
CA PHE A 83 -1.60 7.00 16.80
C PHE A 83 -1.48 6.28 18.15
N ALA A 84 -0.72 5.19 18.22
CA ALA A 84 -0.48 4.48 19.48
C ALA A 84 0.25 5.33 20.54
N ALA A 85 1.07 6.28 20.11
CA ALA A 85 1.76 7.22 20.98
C ALA A 85 0.90 8.41 21.43
N MET A 86 -0.28 8.64 20.83
CA MET A 86 -1.19 9.68 21.27
C MET A 86 -1.95 9.23 22.53
N PRO A 87 -2.02 10.05 23.59
CA PRO A 87 -2.81 9.77 24.77
C PRO A 87 -4.30 9.99 24.46
N LEU A 88 -4.87 9.09 23.66
CA LEU A 88 -6.31 9.05 23.38
C LEU A 88 -7.01 8.44 24.59
N ARG A 89 -7.71 9.28 25.34
CA ARG A 89 -8.36 8.96 26.62
C ARG A 89 -9.38 7.82 26.55
N ASP A 90 -9.92 7.56 25.36
CA ASP A 90 -11.02 6.61 25.12
C ASP A 90 -10.73 5.58 24.02
N ALA A 91 -9.49 5.54 23.50
CA ALA A 91 -9.15 4.54 22.50
C ALA A 91 -8.92 3.17 23.17
N PRO A 92 -9.40 2.06 22.58
CA PRO A 92 -9.02 0.71 23.01
C PRO A 92 -7.55 0.47 22.64
N VAL A 93 -6.63 1.14 23.33
CA VAL A 93 -5.17 0.96 23.23
C VAL A 93 -4.73 -0.37 23.87
N ASN A 94 -5.67 -1.12 24.44
CA ASN A 94 -5.44 -2.38 25.12
C ASN A 94 -5.28 -3.52 24.11
N GLY A 95 -4.04 -3.74 23.66
CA GLY A 95 -3.59 -5.05 23.18
C GLY A 95 -3.79 -5.33 21.69
N ASP A 96 -4.92 -5.03 21.05
CA ASP A 96 -5.18 -5.65 19.73
C ASP A 96 -4.50 -4.94 18.53
N TRP A 97 -3.91 -3.76 18.74
CA TRP A 97 -3.31 -2.98 17.65
C TRP A 97 -2.08 -3.63 17.02
N TRP A 98 -1.27 -4.38 17.81
CA TRP A 98 -0.10 -5.08 17.27
C TRP A 98 -0.52 -6.28 16.41
N MET A 99 -1.70 -6.86 16.67
CA MET A 99 -2.27 -7.92 15.83
C MET A 99 -2.65 -7.40 14.44
N LEU A 100 -3.01 -6.12 14.36
CA LEU A 100 -3.34 -5.45 13.10
C LEU A 100 -2.10 -5.02 12.32
N ALA A 101 -1.00 -4.66 13.00
CA ALA A 101 0.23 -4.20 12.36
C ALA A 101 0.79 -5.20 11.32
N GLY A 102 0.69 -6.50 11.59
CA GLY A 102 1.15 -7.55 10.66
C GLY A 102 0.38 -7.56 9.33
N PRO A 103 -0.93 -7.81 9.33
CA PRO A 103 -1.78 -7.76 8.13
C PRO A 103 -1.65 -6.44 7.36
N PHE A 104 -1.61 -5.32 8.07
CA PHE A 104 -1.46 -3.99 7.48
C PHE A 104 -0.09 -3.79 6.81
N ALA A 105 1.00 -4.26 7.43
CA ALA A 105 2.32 -4.23 6.82
C ALA A 105 2.36 -5.09 5.54
N VAL A 106 1.75 -6.27 5.55
CA VAL A 106 1.67 -7.14 4.35
C VAL A 106 0.89 -6.43 3.24
N LEU A 107 -0.26 -5.85 3.56
CA LEU A 107 -1.05 -5.09 2.59
C LEU A 107 -0.25 -3.91 2.02
N GLY A 108 0.39 -3.11 2.88
CA GLY A 108 1.27 -2.01 2.47
C GLY A 108 2.42 -2.47 1.56
N ALA A 109 3.06 -3.59 1.90
CA ALA A 109 4.14 -4.18 1.11
C ALA A 109 3.66 -4.55 -0.31
N VAL A 110 2.51 -5.20 -0.40
CA VAL A 110 1.98 -5.65 -1.70
C VAL A 110 1.53 -4.45 -2.53
N LEU A 111 0.75 -3.54 -1.94
CA LEU A 111 0.24 -2.36 -2.63
C LEU A 111 1.38 -1.43 -3.08
N GLY A 112 2.35 -1.18 -2.21
CA GLY A 112 3.50 -0.35 -2.55
C GLY A 112 4.42 -0.99 -3.59
N GLY A 113 4.65 -2.30 -3.49
CA GLY A 113 5.46 -3.05 -4.45
C GLY A 113 4.84 -3.09 -5.85
N MET A 114 3.52 -2.96 -5.96
CA MET A 114 2.82 -2.80 -7.24
C MET A 114 2.82 -1.35 -7.73
N ALA A 115 2.57 -0.39 -6.83
CA ALA A 115 2.38 1.01 -7.19
C ALA A 115 3.66 1.71 -7.66
N LEU A 116 4.82 1.43 -7.05
CA LEU A 116 6.08 2.08 -7.44
C LEU A 116 6.48 1.78 -8.89
N PRO A 117 6.54 0.51 -9.34
CA PRO A 117 6.85 0.20 -10.74
C PRO A 117 5.91 0.86 -11.75
N VAL A 118 4.62 1.03 -11.39
CA VAL A 118 3.66 1.76 -12.23
C VAL A 118 4.06 3.22 -12.38
N GLY A 119 4.41 3.90 -11.27
CA GLY A 119 4.90 5.28 -11.29
C GLY A 119 6.16 5.44 -12.15
N VAL A 120 7.11 4.50 -12.03
CA VAL A 120 8.32 4.50 -12.89
C VAL A 120 7.96 4.39 -14.36
N ARG A 121 7.06 3.48 -14.73
CA ARG A 121 6.65 3.28 -16.14
C ARG A 121 5.99 4.52 -16.72
N VAL A 122 5.11 5.17 -15.96
CA VAL A 122 4.45 6.42 -16.38
C VAL A 122 5.49 7.50 -16.66
N ARG A 123 6.46 7.70 -15.75
CA ARG A 123 7.52 8.70 -15.96
C ARG A 123 8.39 8.40 -17.18
N SER A 124 8.77 7.13 -17.35
CA SER A 124 9.59 6.69 -18.48
C SER A 124 8.84 6.78 -19.82
N ALA A 125 7.52 6.51 -19.83
CA ALA A 125 6.70 6.72 -21.02
C ALA A 125 6.62 8.20 -21.40
N ARG A 126 6.37 9.08 -20.41
CA ARG A 126 6.33 10.53 -20.62
C ARG A 126 7.64 11.07 -21.19
N ARG A 127 8.78 10.69 -20.63
CA ARG A 127 10.10 11.13 -21.13
C ARG A 127 10.37 10.73 -22.59
N ARG A 128 9.87 9.56 -23.02
CA ARG A 128 9.99 9.12 -24.42
C ARG A 128 9.10 9.89 -25.38
N ALA A 129 8.00 10.47 -24.90
CA ALA A 129 7.14 11.33 -25.70
C ALA A 129 7.67 12.77 -25.80
N GLU A 130 8.53 13.18 -24.86
CA GLU A 130 9.17 14.49 -24.79
C GLU A 130 10.52 14.54 -25.56
N ALA A 131 11.01 13.40 -26.05
CA ALA A 131 12.29 13.25 -26.77
C ALA A 131 12.05 12.97 -28.25
#